data_AF-A0A497N556-F1
#
_entry.id   AF-A0A497N556-F1
#
_cell.length_a   1.000
_cell.length_b   1.000
_cell.length_c   1.000
_cell.angle_alpha   90.00
_cell.angle_beta   90.00
_cell.angle_gamma   90.00
#
_symmetry.space_group_name_H-M   'P 1'
#
loop_
_entity.id
_entity.type
_entity.pdbx_description
1 polymer ?
#
loop_
_entity_poly.entity_id
_entity_poly.type
_entity_poly.pdbx_seq_one_letter_code
_entity_poly.pdbx_strand_id
1 'polypeptide(L)'
;MVAADPYKGEALEVSELGERIKRRLKANLMRVGDASKVGVILGVKPGQFNPQQALKVKRSLERLGKQVSLLSLDEVNSQQLENFPELEAYVSTACPRLGLDDGERWVKPLVPAASFLKAFGG
;
A
#
# COMPACT_ATOMS: atom_id res chain seq x y z
N MET A 1 8.88 -16.81 15.04
CA MET A 1 7.42 -16.75 15.29
C MET A 1 6.81 -17.99 14.67
N VAL A 2 5.82 -18.61 15.31
CA VAL A 2 5.20 -19.85 14.83
C VAL A 2 3.70 -19.63 14.64
N ALA A 3 3.15 -20.11 13.53
CA ALA A 3 1.72 -20.16 13.26
C ALA A 3 1.26 -21.63 13.26
N ALA A 4 0.23 -21.96 14.05
CA ALA A 4 -0.34 -23.30 14.08
C ALA A 4 -1.60 -23.36 13.21
N ASP A 5 -1.65 -24.27 12.25
CA ASP A 5 -2.82 -24.56 11.42
C ASP A 5 -3.64 -25.71 12.07
N PRO A 6 -4.79 -25.42 12.70
CA PRO A 6 -5.57 -26.42 13.42
C PRO A 6 -6.26 -27.45 12.50
N TYR A 7 -6.38 -27.16 11.20
CA TYR A 7 -6.98 -28.10 10.24
C TYR A 7 -5.98 -29.12 9.74
N LYS A 8 -4.69 -28.74 9.65
CA LYS A 8 -3.61 -29.63 9.26
C LYS A 8 -2.90 -30.29 10.44
N GLY A 9 -3.06 -29.73 11.65
CA GLY A 9 -2.29 -30.15 12.81
C GLY A 9 -0.81 -29.78 12.70
N GLU A 10 -0.47 -28.78 11.88
CA GLU A 10 0.90 -28.38 11.56
C GLU A 10 1.27 -27.05 12.23
N ALA A 11 2.54 -26.90 12.59
CA ALA A 11 3.10 -25.65 13.06
C ALA A 11 4.14 -25.13 12.06
N LEU A 12 3.94 -23.92 11.56
CA LEU A 12 4.77 -23.27 10.54
C LEU A 12 5.64 -22.20 11.20
N GLU A 13 6.94 -22.23 10.90
CA GLU A 13 7.87 -21.17 11.25
C GLU A 13 7.68 -20.01 10.25
N VAL A 14 7.29 -18.82 10.73
CA VAL A 14 6.89 -17.70 9.87
C VAL A 14 7.86 -16.53 9.86
N SER A 15 9.04 -16.67 10.49
CA SER A 15 9.99 -15.57 10.58
C SER A 15 10.55 -15.21 9.21
N GLU A 16 10.89 -16.20 8.38
CA GLU A 16 11.35 -15.95 7.00
C GLU A 16 10.30 -15.27 6.12
N LEU A 17 9.03 -15.67 6.25
CA LEU A 17 7.92 -15.05 5.55
C LEU A 17 7.78 -13.58 5.95
N GLY A 18 7.83 -13.30 7.25
CA GLY A 18 7.81 -11.93 7.77
C GLY A 18 8.95 -11.07 7.22
N GLU A 19 10.17 -11.59 7.20
CA GLU A 19 11.33 -10.87 6.64
C GLU A 19 11.20 -10.64 5.13
N ARG A 20 10.66 -11.59 4.38
CA ARG A 20 10.37 -11.41 2.94
C ARG A 20 9.36 -10.28 2.71
N ILE A 21 8.27 -10.24 3.47
CA ILE A 21 7.25 -9.17 3.36
C ILE A 21 7.85 -7.81 3.71
N LYS A 22 8.63 -7.70 4.80
CA LYS A 22 9.30 -6.46 5.20
C LYS A 22 10.25 -5.93 4.12
N ARG A 23 11.09 -6.81 3.53
CA ARG A 23 12.01 -6.44 2.45
C ARG A 23 11.28 -5.88 1.23
N ARG A 24 10.18 -6.51 0.84
CA ARG A 24 9.33 -6.05 -0.28
C ARG A 24 8.70 -4.70 0.01
N LEU A 25 8.10 -4.54 1.19
CA LEU A 25 7.52 -3.28 1.61
C LEU A 25 8.55 -2.16 1.58
N LYS A 26 9.76 -2.40 2.08
CA LYS A 26 10.85 -1.42 2.05
C LYS A 26 11.22 -1.04 0.61
N ALA A 27 11.37 -2.02 -0.28
CA ALA A 27 11.64 -1.76 -1.70
C ALA A 27 10.53 -0.95 -2.38
N ASN A 28 9.26 -1.26 -2.10
CA ASN A 28 8.13 -0.50 -2.64
C ASN A 28 8.05 0.92 -2.08
N LEU A 29 8.35 1.12 -0.79
CA LEU A 29 8.43 2.46 -0.19
C LEU A 29 9.51 3.31 -0.86
N MET A 30 10.67 2.73 -1.18
CA MET A 30 11.73 3.45 -1.91
C MET A 30 11.24 3.85 -3.31
N ARG A 31 10.60 2.94 -4.04
CA ARG A 31 10.02 3.25 -5.36
C ARG A 31 8.92 4.31 -5.31
N VAL A 32 8.08 4.31 -4.27
CA VAL A 32 7.10 5.39 -4.03
C VAL A 32 7.80 6.72 -3.76
N GLY A 33 8.94 6.69 -3.04
CA GLY A 33 9.79 7.86 -2.81
C GLY A 33 10.43 8.41 -4.08
N ASP A 34 10.76 7.55 -5.04
CA ASP A 34 11.36 7.95 -6.32
C ASP A 34 10.31 8.46 -7.34
N ALA A 35 9.08 7.93 -7.28
CA ALA A 35 7.98 8.27 -8.19
C ALA A 35 7.62 9.76 -8.17
N SER A 36 7.41 10.38 -9.33
CA SER A 36 7.02 11.80 -9.45
C SER A 36 5.51 12.01 -9.35
N LYS A 37 4.72 11.08 -9.88
CA LYS A 37 3.26 11.10 -9.88
C LYS A 37 2.72 9.94 -9.06
N VAL A 38 1.96 10.24 -8.00
CA VAL A 38 1.51 9.24 -7.02
C VAL A 38 0.00 9.29 -6.84
N GLY A 39 -0.65 8.14 -6.92
CA GLY A 39 -2.07 7.98 -6.60
C GLY A 39 -2.29 7.68 -5.12
N VAL A 40 -3.20 8.40 -4.47
CA VAL A 40 -3.68 8.08 -3.12
C VAL A 40 -5.05 7.44 -3.25
N ILE A 41 -5.17 6.18 -2.83
CA ILE A 41 -6.41 5.40 -2.97
C ILE A 41 -7.23 5.53 -1.69
N LEU A 42 -8.45 6.06 -1.83
CA LEU A 42 -9.49 6.15 -0.80
C LEU A 42 -10.55 5.07 -1.08
N GLY A 43 -10.64 4.08 -0.19
CA GLY A 43 -11.69 3.06 -0.25
C GLY A 43 -13.04 3.63 0.16
N VAL A 44 -14.11 3.40 -0.60
CA VAL A 44 -15.46 3.89 -0.23
C VAL A 44 -16.31 2.91 0.57
N LYS A 45 -15.89 1.63 0.67
CA LYS A 45 -16.58 0.63 1.48
C LYS A 45 -16.62 1.04 2.97
N PRO A 46 -17.73 0.78 3.68
CA PRO A 46 -17.80 0.99 5.13
C PRO A 46 -16.63 0.31 5.85
N GLY A 47 -15.95 1.04 6.74
CA GLY A 47 -14.75 0.56 7.44
C GLY A 47 -13.42 0.79 6.71
N GLN A 48 -13.43 1.09 5.41
CA GLN A 48 -12.23 1.49 4.64
C GLN A 48 -12.18 3.00 4.36
N PHE A 49 -13.34 3.67 4.47
CA PHE A 49 -13.45 5.09 4.21
C PHE A 49 -12.76 5.94 5.29
N ASN A 50 -11.55 6.42 4.97
CA ASN A 50 -10.76 7.29 5.84
C ASN A 50 -10.18 8.50 5.07
N PRO A 51 -11.02 9.51 4.76
CA PRO A 51 -10.59 10.69 4.00
C PRO A 51 -9.54 11.52 4.75
N GLN A 52 -9.57 11.54 6.09
CA GLN A 52 -8.59 12.26 6.90
C GLN A 52 -7.18 11.68 6.71
N GLN A 53 -7.04 10.35 6.72
CA GLN A 53 -5.77 9.70 6.45
C GLN A 53 -5.32 9.94 5.00
N ALA A 54 -6.23 9.90 4.04
CA ALA A 54 -5.92 10.15 2.63
C ALA A 54 -5.40 11.57 2.40
N LEU A 55 -6.02 12.57 3.02
CA LEU A 55 -5.55 13.94 2.99
C LEU A 55 -4.18 14.11 3.68
N LYS A 56 -3.94 13.39 4.79
CA LYS A 56 -2.63 13.40 5.46
C LYS A 56 -1.54 12.86 4.54
N VAL A 57 -1.79 11.72 3.88
CA VAL A 57 -0.88 11.13 2.89
C VAL A 57 -0.64 12.09 1.72
N LYS A 58 -1.70 12.67 1.16
CA LYS A 58 -1.60 13.65 0.07
C LYS A 58 -0.69 14.81 0.45
N ARG A 59 -0.92 15.44 1.60
CA ARG A 59 -0.09 16.55 2.10
C ARG A 59 1.37 16.15 2.33
N SER A 60 1.63 14.92 2.79
CA SER A 60 3.00 14.42 2.93
C SER A 60 3.69 14.24 1.58
N LEU A 61 3.01 13.67 0.58
CA LEU A 61 3.54 13.53 -0.78
C LEU A 61 3.76 14.88 -1.46
N GLU A 62 2.84 15.83 -1.31
CA GLU A 62 2.98 17.19 -1.84
C GLU A 62 4.19 17.92 -1.22
N ARG A 63 4.42 17.76 0.10
CA ARG A 63 5.62 18.29 0.78
C ARG A 63 6.93 17.70 0.24
N LEU A 64 6.88 16.48 -0.30
CA LEU A 64 8.01 15.83 -0.98
C LEU A 64 8.13 16.24 -2.46
N GLY A 65 7.34 17.21 -2.92
CA GLY A 65 7.37 17.71 -4.30
C GLY A 65 6.69 16.79 -5.32
N LYS A 66 5.86 15.84 -4.87
CA LYS A 66 5.17 14.89 -5.76
C LYS A 66 3.87 15.49 -6.31
N GLN A 67 3.51 15.11 -7.53
CA GLN A 67 2.17 15.34 -8.09
C GLN A 67 1.23 14.25 -7.58
N VAL A 68 0.11 14.62 -6.95
CA VAL A 68 -0.74 13.67 -6.22
C VAL A 68 -2.17 13.68 -6.76
N SER A 69 -2.67 12.50 -7.11
CA SER A 69 -4.07 12.28 -7.51
C SER A 69 -4.80 11.48 -6.44
N LEU A 70 -5.96 11.95 -5.99
CA LEU A 70 -6.81 11.21 -5.06
C LEU A 70 -7.80 10.34 -5.86
N LEU A 71 -7.78 9.04 -5.63
CA LEU A 71 -8.61 8.05 -6.33
C LEU A 71 -9.62 7.46 -5.35
N SER A 72 -10.91 7.68 -5.59
CA SER A 72 -11.98 7.10 -4.79
C SER A 72 -12.46 5.81 -5.44
N LEU A 73 -12.24 4.66 -4.81
CA LEU A 73 -12.52 3.34 -5.38
C LEU A 73 -13.33 2.48 -4.40
N ASP A 74 -14.29 1.73 -4.92
CA ASP A 74 -15.05 0.73 -4.15
C ASP A 74 -14.23 -0.55 -4.00
N GLU A 75 -13.76 -1.07 -5.12
CA GLU A 75 -12.82 -2.18 -5.18
C GLU A 75 -11.49 -1.70 -5.74
N VAL A 76 -10.39 -2.30 -5.27
CA VAL A 76 -9.06 -1.99 -5.76
C VAL A 76 -8.48 -3.24 -6.39
N ASN A 77 -8.30 -3.20 -7.71
CA ASN A 77 -7.64 -4.27 -8.46
C ASN A 77 -6.64 -3.69 -9.47
N SER A 78 -5.73 -4.54 -9.97
CA SER A 78 -4.65 -4.10 -10.87
C SER A 78 -5.18 -3.48 -12.16
N GLN A 79 -6.22 -4.07 -12.75
CA GLN A 79 -6.83 -3.58 -14.01
C GLN A 79 -7.38 -2.17 -13.87
N GLN A 80 -8.00 -1.83 -12.74
CA GLN A 80 -8.48 -0.47 -12.49
C GLN A 80 -7.34 0.54 -12.36
N LEU A 81 -6.23 0.15 -11.74
CA LEU A 81 -5.05 1.01 -11.59
C LEU A 81 -4.27 1.18 -12.90
N GLU A 82 -4.43 0.28 -13.86
CA GLU A 82 -3.84 0.41 -15.19
C GLU A 82 -4.49 1.53 -16.02
N ASN A 83 -5.74 1.91 -15.71
CA ASN A 83 -6.43 3.04 -16.34
C ASN A 83 -5.81 4.42 -16.01
N PHE A 84 -4.83 4.46 -15.11
CA PHE A 84 -4.08 5.67 -14.75
C PHE A 84 -2.60 5.49 -15.14
N PRO A 85 -2.27 5.46 -16.45
CA PRO A 85 -0.92 5.21 -16.93
C PRO A 85 0.09 6.24 -16.41
N GLU A 86 -0.34 7.48 -16.20
CA GLU A 86 0.47 8.59 -15.71
C GLU A 86 0.91 8.48 -14.25
N LEU A 87 0.25 7.66 -13.43
CA LEU A 87 0.61 7.45 -12.04
C LEU A 87 1.70 6.39 -11.94
N GLU A 88 2.79 6.66 -11.23
CA GLU A 88 3.95 5.76 -11.17
C GLU A 88 3.90 4.86 -9.92
N ALA A 89 3.19 5.30 -8.88
CA ALA A 89 3.08 4.61 -7.61
C ALA A 89 1.75 4.88 -6.91
N TYR A 90 1.40 4.03 -5.94
CA TYR A 90 0.15 4.11 -5.19
C TYR A 90 0.36 4.01 -3.67
N VAL A 91 -0.41 4.81 -2.93
CA VAL A 91 -0.55 4.69 -1.47
C VAL A 91 -2.01 4.45 -1.14
N SER A 92 -2.31 3.35 -0.45
CA SER A 92 -3.68 2.96 -0.11
C SER A 92 -4.05 3.30 1.33
N THR A 93 -5.15 4.03 1.52
CA THR A 93 -5.80 4.21 2.84
C THR A 93 -6.99 3.27 3.03
N ALA A 94 -7.20 2.34 2.11
CA ALA A 94 -8.26 1.34 2.19
C ALA A 94 -7.82 0.19 3.13
N CYS A 95 -7.97 -1.06 2.71
CA CYS A 95 -7.54 -2.22 3.50
C CYS A 95 -6.00 -2.22 3.73
N PRO A 96 -5.52 -2.33 4.98
CA PRO A 96 -4.08 -2.34 5.28
C PRO A 96 -3.32 -3.55 4.73
N ARG A 97 -4.04 -4.63 4.34
CA ARG A 97 -3.47 -5.82 3.68
C ARG A 97 -3.06 -5.54 2.23
N LEU A 98 -3.65 -4.51 1.61
CA LEU A 98 -3.41 -4.17 0.22
C LEU A 98 -1.97 -3.69 0.02
N GLY A 99 -1.22 -4.36 -0.87
CA GLY A 99 0.20 -4.09 -1.12
C GLY A 99 1.16 -4.75 -0.13
N LEU A 100 0.67 -5.43 0.92
CA LEU A 100 1.47 -6.30 1.78
C LEU A 100 1.36 -7.76 1.34
N ASP A 101 0.13 -8.26 1.27
CA ASP A 101 -0.14 -9.69 1.02
C ASP A 101 -0.02 -10.02 -0.48
N ASP A 102 -0.54 -9.14 -1.33
CA ASP A 102 -0.62 -9.34 -2.78
C ASP A 102 0.44 -8.57 -3.56
N GLY A 103 1.59 -8.29 -2.95
CA GLY A 103 2.61 -7.39 -3.51
C GLY A 103 3.09 -7.76 -4.93
N GLU A 104 3.05 -9.05 -5.30
CA GLU A 104 3.46 -9.54 -6.62
C GLU A 104 2.44 -9.28 -7.73
N ARG A 105 1.17 -9.01 -7.37
CA ARG A 105 0.07 -8.82 -8.33
C ARG A 105 0.06 -7.41 -8.93
N TRP A 106 0.76 -6.46 -8.31
CA TRP A 106 0.73 -5.06 -8.71
C TRP A 106 1.87 -4.74 -9.67
N VAL A 107 1.50 -4.23 -10.85
CA VAL A 107 2.48 -3.76 -11.86
C VAL A 107 3.27 -2.55 -11.34
N LYS A 108 2.58 -1.66 -10.62
CA LYS A 108 3.15 -0.44 -10.04
C LYS A 108 3.24 -0.59 -8.51
N PRO A 109 4.26 0.01 -7.86
CA PRO A 109 4.43 -0.09 -6.41
C PRO A 109 3.20 0.43 -5.67
N LEU A 110 2.66 -0.39 -4.78
CA LEU A 110 1.53 -0.06 -3.92
C LEU A 110 1.92 -0.33 -2.46
N VAL A 111 1.70 0.66 -1.59
CA VAL A 111 2.00 0.54 -0.15
C VAL A 111 0.82 0.99 0.72
N PRO A 112 0.66 0.41 1.93
CA PRO A 112 -0.31 0.92 2.90
C PRO A 112 0.07 2.31 3.42
N ALA A 113 -0.93 3.15 3.65
CA ALA A 113 -0.76 4.50 4.17
C ALA A 113 -0.05 4.54 5.53
N ALA A 114 -0.30 3.57 6.41
CA ALA A 114 0.36 3.49 7.71
C ALA A 114 1.89 3.32 7.56
N SER A 115 2.32 2.45 6.65
CA SER A 115 3.74 2.22 6.36
C SER A 115 4.38 3.44 5.70
N PHE A 116 3.67 4.07 4.75
CA PHE A 116 4.13 5.30 4.12
C PHE A 116 4.30 6.45 5.12
N LEU A 117 3.29 6.71 5.96
CA LEU A 117 3.35 7.76 6.97
C LEU A 117 4.41 7.47 8.04
N LYS A 118 4.70 6.21 8.36
CA LYS A 118 5.81 5.89 9.26
C LYS A 118 7.17 6.19 8.61
N ALA A 119 7.32 5.98 7.31
CA ALA A 119 8.58 6.18 6.60
C ALA A 119 8.84 7.64 6.20
N PHE A 120 7.79 8.38 5.85
CA PHE A 120 7.88 9.72 5.24
C PHE A 120 7.07 10.79 6.00
N GLY A 121 6.32 10.39 7.03
CA GLY A 121 5.26 11.23 7.58
C GLY A 121 5.70 12.36 8.51
N GLY A 122 6.95 12.34 9.00
CA GLY A 122 7.54 13.40 9.85
C GLY A 122 6.65 13.79 11.03
#